data_AF-A0A8H4UTE9-F1
#
_entry.id   AF-A0A8H4UTE9-F1
#
_cell.length_a   1.000
_cell.length_b   1.000
_cell.length_c   1.000
_cell.angle_alpha   90.00
_cell.angle_beta   90.00
_cell.angle_gamma   90.00
#
_symmetry.space_group_name_H-M   'P 1'
#
loop_
_entity.id
_entity.type
_entity.pdbx_description
1 polymer ?
#
loop_
_entity_poly.entity_id
_entity_poly.type
_entity_poly.pdbx_seq_one_letter_code
_entity_poly.pdbx_strand_id
1 'polypeptide(L)'
;MASGPRSSPILQQEMADRAANTGARRTMEEYETARSKLADQHFSMTTLVNEFLANYPDPFVPREKDSKACPPGVTPEMDQRWRQMIQQSKQ
;
A
#
# COMPACT_ATOMS: atom_id res chain seq x y z
N MET A 1 -66.90 8.63 -13.63
CA MET A 1 -65.53 8.30 -14.06
C MET A 1 -64.59 9.34 -13.48
N ALA A 2 -63.71 8.97 -12.56
CA ALA A 2 -62.80 9.88 -11.89
C ALA A 2 -61.61 10.19 -12.84
N SER A 3 -61.56 11.42 -13.36
CA SER A 3 -60.42 11.92 -14.12
C SER A 3 -59.25 12.17 -13.16
N GLY A 4 -58.26 11.27 -13.19
CA GLY A 4 -57.02 11.41 -12.43
C GLY A 4 -56.25 12.69 -12.81
N PRO A 5 -55.44 13.25 -11.90
CA PRO A 5 -54.76 14.51 -12.14
C PRO A 5 -53.77 14.37 -13.29
N ARG A 6 -53.96 15.17 -14.35
CA ARG A 6 -52.98 15.31 -15.44
C ARG A 6 -51.80 16.13 -14.91
N SER A 7 -50.75 15.44 -14.48
CA SER A 7 -49.48 16.08 -14.13
C SER A 7 -48.96 16.90 -15.31
N SER A 8 -48.71 18.20 -15.08
CA SER A 8 -48.25 19.11 -16.13
C SER A 8 -46.83 18.73 -16.58
N PRO A 9 -46.56 18.63 -17.91
CA PRO A 9 -45.23 18.27 -18.43
C PRO A 9 -44.11 19.19 -17.94
N ILE A 10 -44.44 20.47 -17.73
CA ILE A 10 -43.51 21.50 -17.25
C ILE A 10 -43.04 21.21 -15.81
N LEU A 11 -43.95 20.77 -14.93
CA LEU A 11 -43.62 20.43 -13.54
C LEU A 11 -42.75 19.17 -13.46
N GLN A 12 -42.94 18.21 -14.38
CA GLN A 12 -42.12 17.00 -14.44
C GLN A 12 -40.71 17.31 -14.96
N GLN A 13 -40.59 18.18 -15.97
CA GLN A 13 -39.30 18.62 -16.48
C GLN A 13 -38.49 19.37 -15.41
N GLU A 14 -39.12 20.29 -14.67
CA GLU A 14 -38.43 21.04 -13.61
C GLU A 14 -37.95 20.11 -12.46
N MET A 15 -38.76 19.11 -12.09
CA MET A 15 -38.34 18.12 -11.08
C MET A 15 -37.19 17.23 -11.58
N ALA A 16 -37.20 16.85 -12.87
CA ALA A 16 -36.11 16.09 -13.48
C ALA A 16 -34.81 16.91 -13.57
N ASP A 17 -34.91 18.19 -13.91
CA ASP A 17 -33.76 19.10 -14.00
C ASP A 17 -33.13 19.35 -12.61
N ARG A 18 -33.97 19.49 -11.56
CA ARG A 18 -33.49 19.57 -10.17
C ARG A 18 -32.84 18.25 -9.71
N ALA A 19 -33.39 17.10 -10.10
CA ALA A 19 -32.82 15.79 -9.79
C ALA A 19 -31.47 15.58 -10.53
N ALA A 20 -31.35 16.04 -11.77
CA ALA A 20 -30.12 15.97 -12.54
C ALA A 20 -29.01 16.88 -11.96
N ASN A 21 -29.36 18.10 -11.56
CA ASN A 21 -28.42 19.04 -10.92
C ASN A 21 -27.92 18.49 -9.57
N THR A 22 -28.81 17.97 -8.74
CA THR A 22 -28.42 17.33 -7.46
C THR A 22 -27.66 16.02 -7.66
N GLY A 23 -27.87 15.30 -8.75
CA GLY A 23 -27.04 14.15 -9.15
C GLY A 23 -25.63 14.58 -9.54
N ALA A 24 -25.50 15.59 -10.40
CA ALA A 24 -24.21 16.11 -10.87
C ALA A 24 -23.33 16.66 -9.73
N ARG A 25 -23.94 17.35 -8.75
CA ARG A 25 -23.21 17.83 -7.56
C ARG A 25 -22.70 16.69 -6.68
N ARG A 26 -23.51 15.65 -6.46
CA ARG A 26 -23.11 14.46 -5.70
C ARG A 26 -21.96 13.70 -6.38
N THR A 27 -22.00 13.54 -7.70
CA THR A 27 -20.91 12.89 -8.43
C THR A 27 -19.60 13.68 -8.38
N MET A 28 -19.66 15.02 -8.35
CA MET A 28 -18.49 15.87 -8.20
C MET A 28 -17.89 15.75 -6.79
N GLU A 29 -18.72 15.77 -5.75
CA GLU A 29 -18.29 15.60 -4.34
C GLU A 29 -17.70 14.20 -4.08
N GLU A 30 -18.29 13.16 -4.69
CA GLU A 30 -17.76 11.79 -4.64
C GLU A 30 -16.39 11.68 -5.33
N TYR A 31 -16.24 12.32 -6.49
CA TYR A 31 -14.97 12.38 -7.20
C TYR A 31 -13.89 13.11 -6.41
N GLU A 32 -14.20 14.26 -5.80
CA GLU A 32 -13.27 15.00 -4.96
C GLU A 32 -12.88 14.23 -3.69
N THR A 33 -13.82 13.51 -3.09
CA THR A 33 -13.57 12.64 -1.93
C THR A 33 -12.66 11.46 -2.31
N ALA A 34 -12.92 10.82 -3.46
CA ALA A 34 -12.07 9.75 -3.98
C ALA A 34 -10.66 10.25 -4.31
N ARG A 35 -10.54 11.43 -4.91
CA ARG A 35 -9.25 12.07 -5.21
C ARG A 35 -8.48 12.43 -3.94
N SER A 36 -9.16 12.92 -2.91
CA SER A 36 -8.54 13.25 -1.61
C SER A 36 -8.02 11.99 -0.91
N LYS A 37 -8.79 10.89 -0.92
CA LYS A 37 -8.35 9.59 -0.38
C LYS A 37 -7.13 9.01 -1.11
N LEU A 38 -6.96 9.29 -2.40
CA LEU A 38 -5.79 8.88 -3.18
C LEU A 38 -4.56 9.75 -2.89
N ALA A 39 -4.75 11.03 -2.54
CA ALA A 39 -3.64 11.92 -2.18
C ALA A 39 -2.93 11.49 -0.89
N ASP A 40 -3.66 10.92 0.06
CA ASP A 40 -3.08 10.38 1.31
C ASP A 40 -2.29 9.08 1.11
N GLN A 41 -2.37 8.45 -0.08
CA GLN A 41 -1.56 7.28 -0.44
C GLN A 41 -0.21 7.64 -1.08
N HIS A 42 0.29 8.86 -0.86
CA HIS A 42 1.60 9.28 -1.36
C HIS A 42 2.72 8.52 -0.62
N PHE A 43 3.00 7.30 -1.08
CA PHE A 43 4.04 6.42 -0.57
C PHE A 43 5.40 6.99 -0.97
N SER A 44 6.06 7.70 -0.05
CA SER A 44 7.42 8.19 -0.27
C SER A 44 8.40 7.01 -0.18
N MET A 45 8.78 6.44 -1.34
CA MET A 45 9.84 5.42 -1.41
C MET A 45 11.12 5.91 -0.73
N THR A 46 11.41 7.21 -0.80
CA THR A 46 12.56 7.83 -0.16
C THR A 46 12.52 7.70 1.36
N THR A 47 11.33 7.82 1.97
CA THR A 47 11.16 7.64 3.42
C THR A 47 11.41 6.19 3.83
N LEU A 48 10.92 5.23 3.06
CA LEU A 48 11.10 3.81 3.34
C LEU A 48 12.54 3.34 3.13
N VAL A 49 13.20 3.82 2.08
CA VAL A 49 14.61 3.51 1.84
C VAL A 49 15.47 4.10 2.93
N ASN A 50 15.20 5.32 3.39
CA ASN A 50 15.93 5.93 4.50
C ASN A 50 15.71 5.19 5.82
N GLU A 51 14.48 4.76 6.12
CA GLU A 51 14.17 3.98 7.32
C GLU A 51 14.76 2.56 7.26
N PHE A 52 14.74 1.92 6.08
CA PHE A 52 15.35 0.61 5.87
C PHE A 52 16.87 0.68 6.00
N LEU A 53 17.53 1.66 5.36
CA LEU A 53 18.97 1.86 5.45
C LEU A 53 19.43 2.29 6.86
N ALA A 54 18.61 3.03 7.61
CA ALA A 54 18.92 3.38 8.99
C ALA A 54 18.90 2.16 9.93
N ASN A 55 18.05 1.17 9.63
CA ASN A 55 17.89 -0.04 10.44
C ASN A 55 18.73 -1.22 9.97
N TYR A 56 19.28 -1.19 8.75
CA TYR A 56 20.18 -2.21 8.23
C TYR A 56 21.63 -1.74 8.35
N PRO A 57 22.34 -2.13 9.43
CA PRO A 57 23.76 -1.82 9.52
C PRO A 57 24.51 -2.54 8.39
N ASP A 58 25.60 -1.89 7.95
CA ASP A 58 26.44 -2.32 6.83
C ASP A 58 26.73 -3.82 6.89
N PRO A 59 26.35 -4.60 5.86
CA PRO A 59 26.56 -6.06 5.83
C PRO A 59 28.05 -6.44 5.83
N PHE A 60 28.95 -5.50 5.56
CA PHE A 60 30.40 -5.70 5.55
C PHE A 60 31.09 -5.25 6.84
N VAL A 61 30.38 -4.63 7.78
CA VAL A 61 30.92 -4.31 9.11
C VAL A 61 30.71 -5.51 10.04
N PRO A 62 31.80 -6.11 10.57
CA PRO A 62 31.68 -7.18 11.55
C PRO A 62 30.88 -6.70 12.76
N ARG A 63 29.78 -7.39 13.08
CA ARG A 63 29.02 -7.08 14.29
C ARG A 63 29.84 -7.51 15.51
N GLU A 64 30.24 -6.53 16.31
CA GLU A 64 30.97 -6.67 17.57
C GLU A 64 30.32 -7.62 18.60
N LYS A 65 29.10 -8.10 18.37
CA LYS A 65 28.31 -8.92 19.30
C LYS A 65 28.00 -10.35 18.84
N ASP A 66 28.45 -10.80 17.67
CA ASP A 66 28.26 -12.19 17.23
C ASP A 66 29.33 -13.12 17.84
N SER A 67 29.55 -12.96 19.15
CA SER A 67 30.47 -13.79 19.90
C SER A 67 29.83 -15.17 20.14
N LYS A 68 30.23 -16.13 19.30
CA LYS A 68 30.38 -17.56 19.59
C LYS A 68 29.14 -18.48 19.61
N ALA A 69 27.93 -17.98 19.40
CA ALA A 69 26.78 -18.87 19.25
C ALA A 69 26.51 -19.14 17.76
N CYS A 70 26.58 -20.40 17.35
CA CYS A 70 26.01 -20.81 16.06
C CYS A 70 24.54 -20.34 16.00
N PRO A 71 24.04 -19.89 14.83
CA PRO A 71 22.65 -19.53 14.68
C PRO A 71 21.74 -20.66 15.17
N PRO A 72 20.55 -20.37 15.70
CA PRO A 72 19.60 -21.39 16.14
C PRO A 72 19.37 -22.42 15.03
N GLY A 73 19.62 -23.70 15.33
CA GLY A 73 19.49 -24.80 14.36
C GLY A 73 20.76 -25.12 13.55
N VAL A 74 21.85 -24.35 13.71
CA VAL A 74 23.16 -24.69 13.15
C VAL A 74 23.96 -25.48 14.16
N THR A 75 24.21 -26.76 13.88
CA THR A 75 25.13 -27.57 14.69
C THR A 75 26.58 -27.33 14.23
N PRO A 76 27.58 -27.54 15.11
CA PRO A 76 28.99 -27.42 14.75
C PRO A 76 29.40 -28.28 13.54
N GLU A 77 28.78 -29.46 13.40
CA GLU A 77 29.04 -30.39 12.29
C GLU A 77 28.54 -29.82 10.95
N MET A 78 27.40 -29.12 10.95
CA MET A 78 26.89 -28.46 9.75
C MET A 78 27.79 -27.29 9.34
N ASP A 79 28.24 -26.48 10.30
CA ASP A 79 29.19 -25.38 10.05
C ASP A 79 30.49 -25.93 9.46
N GLN A 80 31.01 -27.02 10.01
CA GLN A 80 32.21 -27.69 9.49
C GLN A 80 32.03 -28.21 8.06
N ARG A 81 30.89 -28.83 7.76
CA ARG A 81 30.57 -29.29 6.39
C ARG A 81 30.52 -28.14 5.40
N TRP A 82 29.93 -27.01 5.79
CA TRP A 82 29.86 -25.82 4.94
C TRP A 82 31.23 -25.22 4.68
N ARG A 83 32.09 -25.13 5.71
CA ARG A 83 33.48 -24.68 5.55
C ARG A 83 34.26 -25.55 4.56
N GLN A 84 34.08 -26.87 4.62
CA GLN A 84 34.72 -27.79 3.68
C GLN A 84 34.26 -27.55 2.24
N MET A 85 32.95 -27.35 2.00
CA MET A 85 32.43 -27.06 0.66
C MET A 85 32.98 -25.74 0.08
N ILE A 86 33.07 -24.68 0.90
CA ILE A 86 33.64 -23.39 0.50
C ILE A 86 35.14 -23.50 0.19
N GLN A 87 35.87 -24.33 0.94
CA GLN A 87 37.29 -24.58 0.68
C GLN A 87 37.49 -25.31 -0.66
N GLN A 88 36.64 -26.28 -0.95
CA GLN A 88 36.66 -27.05 -2.20
C GLN A 88 36.27 -26.20 -3.41
N SER A 89 35.35 -25.22 -3.26
CA SER A 89 34.95 -24.34 -4.36
C SER A 89 36.00 -23.27 -4.72
N LYS A 90 37.08 -23.16 -3.96
CA LYS A 90 38.20 -22.24 -4.21
C LYS A 90 39.38 -22.92 -4.92
N GLN A 91 39.31 -24.23 -5.14
CA GLN A 91 40.24 -24.98 -6.00
C GLN A 91 39.73 -24.98 -7.44
#